data_AF-A0A528A563-F1
#
_entry.id   AF-A0A528A563-F1
#
_cell.length_a   1.000
_cell.length_b   1.000
_cell.length_c   1.000
_cell.angle_alpha   90.00
_cell.angle_beta   90.00
_cell.angle_gamma   90.00
#
_symmetry.space_group_name_H-M   'P 1'
#
loop_
_entity.id
_entity.type
_entity.pdbx_description
1 polymer ?
#
loop_
_entity_poly.entity_id
_entity_poly.type
_entity_poly.pdbx_seq_one_letter_code
_entity_poly.pdbx_strand_id
1 'polypeptide(L)'
;MSNTGSLRRTERAPLSAAFTRDGVATAIAALLFTVILVSFRPFQPAGAATTGDGGDIVNQLGFGSLGAISVFSLMAFADPRVVRSLLSPSWLLMLAFLMLSVVMANDPPSAMRAAFFTLIGILTMATILALPRDAEALSKVIIFTIVVVIGLSYIG
;
A
#
# COMPACT_ATOMS: atom_id res chain seq x y z
N MET A 1 12.50 -11.32 46.54
CA MET A 1 11.28 -10.57 46.20
C MET A 1 11.09 -10.66 44.70
N SER A 2 10.08 -11.41 44.26
CA SER A 2 9.83 -11.73 42.85
C SER A 2 9.18 -10.55 42.16
N ASN A 3 9.82 -10.02 41.11
CA ASN A 3 9.33 -8.89 40.34
C ASN A 3 8.46 -9.40 39.17
N THR A 4 7.28 -9.93 39.49
CA THR A 4 6.22 -10.17 38.51
C THR A 4 5.42 -8.88 38.31
N GLY A 5 6.07 -7.86 37.75
CA GLY A 5 5.39 -6.68 37.26
C GLY A 5 4.57 -7.05 36.02
N SER A 6 3.24 -7.03 36.16
CA SER A 6 2.30 -7.19 35.07
C SER A 6 2.61 -6.21 33.92
N LEU A 7 3.09 -6.72 32.78
CA LEU A 7 3.33 -5.98 31.54
C LEU A 7 2.02 -5.62 30.79
N ARG A 8 0.86 -5.71 31.46
CA ARG A 8 -0.48 -5.48 30.88
C ARG A 8 -1.16 -4.22 31.41
N ARG A 9 -0.39 -3.21 31.81
CA ARG A 9 -0.95 -1.86 31.94
C ARG A 9 -0.92 -1.20 30.57
N THR A 10 -2.04 -1.30 29.85
CA THR A 10 -2.35 -0.39 28.75
C THR A 10 -2.59 1.00 29.34
N GLU A 11 -1.49 1.71 29.62
CA GLU A 11 -1.56 3.15 29.75
C GLU A 11 -2.21 3.68 28.47
N ARG A 12 -3.33 4.40 28.61
CA ARG A 12 -3.97 5.07 27.48
C ARG A 12 -2.97 6.11 26.98
N ALA A 13 -2.17 5.72 25.98
CA ALA A 13 -1.20 6.60 25.38
C ALA A 13 -1.92 7.86 24.87
N PRO A 14 -1.42 9.06 25.18
CA PRO A 14 -2.04 10.29 24.73
C PRO A 14 -2.08 10.33 23.19
N LEU A 15 -3.13 10.91 22.59
CA LEU A 15 -3.26 11.03 21.14
C LEU A 15 -2.04 11.71 20.47
N SER A 16 -1.31 12.55 21.20
CA SER A 16 -0.05 13.15 20.77
C SER A 16 1.09 12.14 20.57
N ALA A 17 1.06 10.97 21.22
CA ALA A 17 2.02 9.89 20.99
C ALA A 17 1.86 9.26 19.59
N ALA A 18 0.69 9.38 18.97
CA ALA A 18 0.46 8.96 17.58
C ALA A 18 1.06 9.92 16.54
N PHE A 19 1.37 11.18 16.92
CA PHE A 19 2.01 12.19 16.05
C PHE A 19 3.55 12.15 16.11
N THR A 20 4.11 10.99 16.45
CA THR A 20 5.54 10.73 16.28
C THR A 20 5.82 10.33 14.82
N ARG A 21 7.07 10.49 14.36
CA ARG A 21 7.48 10.07 12.99
C ARG A 21 7.05 8.62 12.70
N ASP A 22 7.16 7.76 13.70
CA ASP A 22 6.82 6.33 13.60
C ASP A 22 5.30 6.10 13.60
N GLY A 23 4.54 6.90 14.37
CA GLY A 23 3.09 6.89 14.33
C GLY A 23 2.53 7.35 12.99
N VAL A 24 3.10 8.40 12.39
CA VAL A 24 2.75 8.89 11.05
C VAL A 24 3.04 7.84 9.98
N ALA A 25 4.22 7.21 10.01
CA ALA A 25 4.56 6.11 9.12
C ALA A 25 3.57 4.95 9.24
N THR A 26 3.21 4.55 10.46
CA THR A 26 2.24 3.47 10.69
C THR A 26 0.84 3.84 10.18
N ALA A 27 0.40 5.10 10.38
CA ALA A 27 -0.89 5.58 9.88
C ALA A 27 -0.94 5.62 8.35
N ILE A 28 0.14 6.05 7.68
CA ILE A 28 0.25 6.03 6.22
C ILE A 28 0.17 4.59 5.72
N ALA A 29 0.91 3.66 6.31
CA ALA A 29 0.86 2.25 5.93
C ALA A 29 -0.55 1.64 6.10
N ALA A 30 -1.25 1.98 7.19
CA ALA A 30 -2.63 1.56 7.43
C ALA A 30 -3.60 2.10 6.38
N LEU A 31 -3.47 3.39 6.03
CA LEU A 31 -4.29 4.01 4.99
C LEU A 31 -4.03 3.37 3.62
N LEU A 32 -2.76 3.23 3.22
CA LEU A 32 -2.37 2.61 1.96
C LEU A 32 -2.89 1.17 1.86
N PHE A 33 -2.77 0.39 2.94
CA PHE A 33 -3.23 -1.00 2.95
C PHE A 33 -4.76 -1.11 2.88
N THR A 34 -5.46 -0.17 3.52
CA THR A 34 -6.92 -0.09 3.43
C THR A 34 -7.36 0.25 2.01
N VAL A 35 -6.78 1.29 1.39
CA VAL A 35 -7.18 1.74 0.06
C VAL A 35 -6.86 0.67 -0.99
N ILE A 36 -5.73 -0.02 -0.92
CA ILE A 36 -5.40 -1.06 -1.91
C ILE A 36 -6.34 -2.27 -1.84
N LEU A 37 -6.86 -2.61 -0.64
CA LEU A 37 -7.83 -3.71 -0.46
C LEU A 37 -9.26 -3.32 -0.81
N VAL A 38 -9.72 -2.16 -0.35
CA VAL A 38 -11.08 -1.66 -0.63
C VAL A 38 -11.21 -1.24 -2.10
N SER A 39 -10.11 -0.79 -2.71
CA SER A 39 -10.09 -0.14 -4.02
C SER A 39 -10.98 1.11 -4.09
N PHE A 40 -10.91 1.85 -5.21
CA PHE A 40 -11.71 3.06 -5.41
C PHE A 40 -13.15 2.78 -5.90
N ARG A 41 -13.44 1.52 -6.25
CA ARG A 41 -14.79 1.05 -6.63
C ARG A 41 -15.11 -0.28 -5.93
N PRO A 42 -15.32 -0.27 -4.59
CA PRO A 42 -15.59 -1.50 -3.83
C PRO A 42 -16.88 -2.20 -4.28
N PHE A 43 -17.90 -1.42 -4.70
CA PHE A 43 -19.18 -1.94 -5.15
C PHE A 43 -19.40 -1.51 -6.61
N GLN A 44 -19.36 -2.47 -7.54
CA GLN A 44 -19.70 -2.25 -8.94
C GLN A 44 -21.09 -2.83 -9.22
N PRO A 45 -22.17 -2.03 -9.14
CA PRO A 45 -23.54 -2.53 -9.29
C PRO A 45 -23.89 -3.09 -10.68
N ALA A 46 -23.07 -2.83 -11.71
CA ALA A 46 -23.30 -3.29 -13.08
C ALA A 46 -22.48 -4.55 -13.48
N GLY A 47 -21.75 -5.18 -12.55
CA GLY A 47 -20.71 -6.14 -12.90
C GLY A 47 -19.54 -5.47 -13.63
N ALA A 48 -18.46 -6.22 -13.88
CA ALA A 48 -17.27 -5.75 -14.60
C ALA A 48 -17.58 -5.51 -16.09
N ALA A 49 -18.48 -4.58 -16.40
CA ALA A 49 -18.72 -4.15 -17.75
C ALA A 49 -17.51 -3.33 -18.20
N THR A 50 -16.68 -3.91 -19.06
CA THR A 50 -15.61 -3.27 -19.81
C THR A 50 -16.16 -2.30 -20.88
N THR A 51 -17.27 -1.61 -20.59
CA THR A 51 -17.89 -0.64 -21.50
C THR A 51 -17.17 0.69 -21.38
N GLY A 52 -16.08 0.79 -22.14
CA GLY A 52 -15.38 2.04 -22.37
C GLY A 52 -13.92 1.80 -22.73
N ASP A 53 -13.60 1.95 -24.00
CA ASP A 53 -12.24 2.11 -24.54
C ASP A 53 -11.42 3.21 -23.82
N GLY A 54 -12.11 4.05 -23.02
CA GLY A 54 -11.52 5.01 -22.10
C GLY A 54 -11.36 4.43 -20.70
N GLY A 55 -10.12 4.16 -20.30
CA GLY A 55 -9.87 3.61 -18.98
C GLY A 55 -10.31 4.54 -17.83
N ASP A 56 -10.79 3.95 -16.74
CA ASP A 56 -11.42 4.66 -15.62
C ASP A 56 -10.50 5.73 -15.00
N ILE A 57 -10.90 7.01 -15.12
CA ILE A 57 -10.17 8.17 -14.59
C ILE A 57 -10.01 8.08 -13.07
N VAL A 58 -11.03 7.59 -12.36
CA VAL A 58 -11.00 7.48 -10.90
C VAL A 58 -9.90 6.49 -10.48
N ASN A 59 -9.81 5.35 -11.16
CA ASN A 59 -8.75 4.38 -10.90
C ASN A 59 -7.37 4.92 -11.31
N GLN A 60 -7.25 5.61 -12.44
CA GLN A 60 -5.96 6.18 -12.87
C GLN A 60 -5.43 7.21 -11.89
N LEU A 61 -6.27 8.16 -11.47
CA LEU A 61 -5.88 9.20 -10.51
C LEU A 61 -5.70 8.60 -9.10
N GLY A 62 -6.61 7.73 -8.67
CA GLY A 62 -6.55 7.06 -7.38
C GLY A 62 -5.28 6.25 -7.21
N PHE A 63 -5.03 5.27 -8.08
CA PHE A 63 -3.82 4.46 -8.01
C PHE A 63 -2.55 5.25 -8.37
N GLY A 64 -2.64 6.22 -9.29
CA GLY A 64 -1.52 7.13 -9.57
C GLY A 64 -1.08 7.91 -8.32
N SER A 65 -2.04 8.45 -7.56
CA SER A 65 -1.77 9.13 -6.28
C SER A 65 -1.22 8.18 -5.22
N LEU A 66 -1.74 6.94 -5.12
CA LEU A 66 -1.20 5.91 -4.22
C LEU A 66 0.26 5.60 -4.54
N GLY A 67 0.60 5.47 -5.82
CA GLY A 67 1.98 5.27 -6.27
C GLY A 67 2.88 6.43 -5.85
N ALA A 68 2.44 7.68 -6.09
CA ALA A 68 3.19 8.87 -5.70
C ALA A 68 3.40 8.96 -4.18
N ILE A 69 2.35 8.72 -3.39
CA ILE A 69 2.41 8.71 -1.93
C ILE A 69 3.34 7.59 -1.44
N SER A 70 3.29 6.41 -2.06
CA SER A 70 4.14 5.27 -1.72
C SER A 70 5.62 5.57 -1.96
N VAL A 71 5.95 6.12 -3.14
CA VAL A 71 7.33 6.54 -3.45
C VAL A 71 7.80 7.62 -2.49
N PHE A 72 7.00 8.66 -2.26
CA PHE A 72 7.33 9.71 -1.30
C PHE A 72 7.56 9.15 0.11
N SER A 73 6.70 8.23 0.55
CA SER A 73 6.76 7.64 1.88
C SER A 73 8.00 6.75 2.05
N LEU A 74 8.33 5.93 1.05
CA LEU A 74 9.57 5.15 1.04
C LEU A 74 10.80 6.05 1.12
N MET A 75 10.82 7.14 0.36
CA MET A 75 11.97 8.06 0.35
C MET A 75 12.10 8.87 1.65
N ALA A 76 10.99 9.23 2.30
CA ALA A 76 10.98 10.07 3.49
C ALA A 76 11.10 9.29 4.82
N PHE A 77 10.53 8.09 4.89
CA PHE A 77 10.36 7.34 6.13
C PHE A 77 11.04 5.97 6.15
N ALA A 78 11.26 5.32 5.00
CA ALA A 78 11.87 3.99 5.00
C ALA A 78 13.39 4.05 5.11
N ASP A 79 13.99 2.93 5.57
CA ASP A 79 15.43 2.81 5.64
C ASP A 79 16.05 2.82 4.22
N PRO A 80 17.15 3.57 4.00
CA PRO A 80 17.77 3.67 2.68
C PRO A 80 18.29 2.33 2.15
N ARG A 81 18.53 1.35 3.03
CA ARG A 81 18.88 -0.03 2.67
C ARG A 81 17.72 -0.74 1.98
N VAL A 82 16.49 -0.53 2.42
CA VAL A 82 15.29 -1.12 1.83
C VAL A 82 15.06 -0.53 0.44
N VAL A 83 15.15 0.80 0.31
CA VAL A 83 15.03 1.48 -1.00
C VAL A 83 16.09 0.97 -1.98
N ARG A 84 17.34 0.79 -1.52
CA ARG A 84 18.42 0.25 -2.35
C ARG A 84 18.20 -1.22 -2.73
N SER A 85 17.55 -2.01 -1.87
CA SER A 85 17.20 -3.40 -2.17
C SER A 85 16.16 -3.51 -3.29
N LEU A 86 15.23 -2.56 -3.39
CA LEU A 86 14.27 -2.46 -4.50
C LEU A 86 14.96 -2.14 -5.84
N LEU A 87 16.14 -1.53 -5.80
CA LEU A 87 16.99 -1.24 -6.97
C LEU A 87 18.06 -2.32 -7.21
N SER A 88 17.87 -3.52 -6.66
CA SER A 88 18.81 -4.63 -6.88
C SER A 88 18.87 -5.04 -8.35
N PRO A 89 20.03 -5.57 -8.82
CA PRO A 89 20.20 -5.93 -10.24
C PRO A 89 19.16 -6.92 -10.77
N SER A 90 18.72 -7.88 -9.94
CA SER A 90 17.67 -8.83 -10.31
C SER A 90 16.32 -8.14 -10.50
N TRP A 91 15.99 -7.16 -9.66
CA TRP A 91 14.80 -6.33 -9.80
C TRP A 91 14.82 -5.53 -11.09
N LEU A 92 15.93 -4.87 -11.39
CA LEU A 92 16.10 -4.11 -12.64
C LEU A 92 15.94 -5.00 -13.87
N LEU A 93 16.48 -6.22 -13.82
CA LEU A 93 16.34 -7.20 -14.90
C LEU A 93 14.87 -7.61 -15.08
N MET A 94 14.16 -7.91 -13.98
CA MET A 94 12.73 -8.23 -14.04
C MET A 94 11.91 -7.06 -14.61
N LEU A 95 12.18 -5.83 -14.18
CA LEU A 95 11.54 -4.62 -14.71
C LEU A 95 11.83 -4.42 -16.19
N ALA A 96 13.06 -4.68 -16.64
CA ALA A 96 13.42 -4.62 -18.05
C ALA A 96 12.63 -5.65 -18.87
N PHE A 97 12.48 -6.88 -18.37
CA PHE A 97 11.65 -7.90 -19.01
C PHE A 97 10.17 -7.53 -19.02
N LEU A 98 9.64 -6.93 -17.94
CA LEU A 98 8.28 -6.41 -17.90
C LEU A 98 8.06 -5.35 -19.00
N MET A 99 8.98 -4.39 -19.11
CA MET A 99 8.87 -3.34 -20.13
C MET A 99 9.03 -3.89 -21.55
N LEU A 100 9.93 -4.86 -21.76
CA LEU A 100 10.04 -5.57 -23.04
C LEU A 100 8.74 -6.28 -23.39
N SER A 101 8.10 -6.94 -22.42
CA SER A 101 6.80 -7.59 -22.61
C SER A 101 5.69 -6.60 -22.99
N VAL A 102 5.73 -5.37 -22.49
CA VAL A 102 4.77 -4.31 -22.87
C VAL A 102 4.97 -3.89 -24.32
N VAL A 103 6.22 -3.68 -24.75
CA VAL A 103 6.53 -3.27 -26.13
C VAL A 103 6.17 -4.36 -27.14
N MET A 104 6.28 -5.63 -26.74
CA MET A 104 5.94 -6.79 -27.58
C MET A 104 4.44 -7.16 -27.53
N ALA A 105 3.61 -6.45 -26.76
CA ALA A 105 2.19 -6.77 -26.62
C ALA A 105 1.37 -6.39 -27.87
N ASN A 106 0.28 -7.11 -28.12
CA ASN A 106 -0.65 -6.82 -29.22
C ASN A 106 -1.32 -5.44 -29.08
N ASP A 107 -1.48 -4.96 -27.85
CA ASP A 107 -2.00 -3.63 -27.52
C ASP A 107 -1.08 -2.95 -26.47
N PRO A 108 0.00 -2.27 -26.92
CA PRO A 108 1.00 -1.69 -26.02
C PRO A 108 0.45 -0.64 -25.04
N PRO A 109 -0.46 0.28 -25.42
CA PRO A 109 -1.06 1.23 -24.48
C PRO A 109 -1.76 0.56 -23.29
N SER A 110 -2.59 -0.46 -23.53
CA SER A 110 -3.27 -1.18 -22.45
C SER A 110 -2.31 -1.99 -21.59
N ALA A 111 -1.33 -2.65 -22.21
CA ALA A 111 -0.28 -3.37 -21.51
C ALA A 111 0.56 -2.44 -20.61
N MET A 112 0.89 -1.25 -21.10
CA MET A 112 1.64 -0.24 -20.35
C MET A 112 0.87 0.20 -19.09
N ARG A 113 -0.42 0.48 -19.24
CA ARG A 113 -1.29 0.83 -18.11
C ARG A 113 -1.35 -0.30 -17.06
N ALA A 114 -1.52 -1.55 -17.50
CA ALA A 114 -1.54 -2.71 -16.62
C ALA A 114 -0.19 -2.89 -15.89
N ALA A 115 0.92 -2.71 -16.59
CA ALA A 115 2.26 -2.75 -16.01
C ALA A 115 2.43 -1.67 -14.93
N PHE A 116 2.01 -0.43 -15.19
CA PHE A 116 2.06 0.64 -14.19
C PHE A 116 1.19 0.35 -12.96
N PHE A 117 -0.03 -0.14 -13.12
CA PHE A 117 -0.85 -0.52 -11.95
C PHE A 117 -0.20 -1.64 -11.14
N THR A 118 0.43 -2.60 -11.80
CA THR A 118 1.18 -3.66 -11.13
C THR A 118 2.36 -3.08 -10.34
N LEU A 119 3.13 -2.18 -10.93
CA LEU A 119 4.25 -1.50 -10.26
C LEU A 119 3.77 -0.66 -9.08
N ILE A 120 2.66 0.06 -9.22
CA ILE A 120 2.03 0.79 -8.12
C ILE A 120 1.66 -0.16 -6.99
N GLY A 121 1.04 -1.30 -7.29
CA GLY A 121 0.66 -2.30 -6.30
C GLY A 121 1.87 -2.85 -5.54
N ILE A 122 2.94 -3.21 -6.27
CA ILE A 122 4.21 -3.66 -5.68
C ILE A 122 4.80 -2.59 -4.77
N LEU A 123 4.92 -1.35 -5.26
CA LEU A 123 5.49 -0.24 -4.48
C LEU A 123 4.67 0.05 -3.23
N THR A 124 3.35 0.01 -3.35
CA THR A 124 2.43 0.20 -2.23
C THR A 124 2.63 -0.90 -1.18
N MET A 125 2.71 -2.17 -1.61
CA MET A 125 2.98 -3.28 -0.70
C MET A 125 4.37 -3.21 -0.07
N ALA A 126 5.40 -2.84 -0.83
CA ALA A 126 6.73 -2.60 -0.29
C ALA A 126 6.70 -1.49 0.77
N THR A 127 5.94 -0.43 0.54
CA THR A 127 5.76 0.67 1.50
C THR A 127 5.07 0.18 2.77
N ILE A 128 3.96 -0.56 2.66
CA ILE A 128 3.20 -1.10 3.80
C ILE A 128 4.06 -2.01 4.66
N LEU A 129 4.96 -2.79 4.06
CA LEU A 129 5.86 -3.68 4.77
C LEU A 129 7.11 -2.98 5.32
N ALA A 130 7.56 -1.90 4.70
CA ALA A 130 8.80 -1.21 5.08
C ALA A 130 8.62 -0.06 6.08
N LEU A 131 7.45 0.57 6.15
CA LEU A 131 7.19 1.72 7.03
C LEU A 131 7.00 1.33 8.51
N PRO A 132 6.24 0.28 8.86
CA PRO A 132 6.09 -0.13 10.25
C PRO A 132 7.42 -0.68 10.78
N ARG A 133 7.95 -0.05 11.84
CA ARG A 133 9.28 -0.40 12.38
C ARG A 133 9.29 -1.75 13.11
N ASP A 134 8.14 -2.14 13.66
CA ASP A 134 8.00 -3.33 14.50
C ASP A 134 6.76 -4.15 14.13
N ALA A 135 6.78 -5.44 14.52
CA ALA A 135 5.64 -6.35 14.33
C ALA A 135 4.36 -5.84 15.00
N GLU A 136 4.46 -5.10 16.11
CA GLU A 136 3.30 -4.51 16.77
C GLU A 136 2.68 -3.37 15.95
N ALA A 137 3.50 -2.55 15.29
CA ALA A 137 3.03 -1.50 14.39
C ALA A 137 2.36 -2.10 13.14
N LEU A 138 2.95 -3.15 12.56
CA LEU A 138 2.35 -3.89 11.45
C LEU A 138 1.02 -4.56 11.87
N SER A 139 0.95 -5.11 13.07
CA SER A 139 -0.29 -5.66 13.61
C SER A 139 -1.40 -4.60 13.71
N LYS A 140 -1.07 -3.38 14.17
CA LYS A 140 -2.01 -2.24 14.19
C LYS A 140 -2.50 -1.88 12.79
N VAL A 141 -1.61 -1.85 11.80
CA VAL A 141 -1.94 -1.64 10.37
C VAL A 141 -2.97 -2.67 9.88
N ILE A 142 -2.71 -3.95 10.15
CA ILE A 142 -3.58 -5.06 9.72
C ILE A 142 -4.93 -4.99 10.44
N ILE A 143 -4.95 -4.85 11.77
CA ILE A 143 -6.18 -4.79 12.57
C ILE A 143 -7.06 -3.63 12.10
N PHE A 144 -6.49 -2.44 11.94
CA PHE A 144 -7.23 -1.27 11.44
C PHE A 144 -7.85 -1.56 10.09
N THR A 145 -7.05 -2.09 9.16
CA THR A 145 -7.49 -2.40 7.80
C THR A 145 -8.63 -3.42 7.80
N ILE A 146 -8.51 -4.50 8.59
CA ILE A 146 -9.55 -5.53 8.72
C ILE A 146 -10.84 -4.92 9.26
N VAL A 147 -10.78 -4.08 10.29
CA VAL A 147 -11.96 -3.43 10.86
C VAL A 147 -12.67 -2.56 9.83
N VAL A 148 -11.92 -1.79 9.02
CA VAL A 148 -12.51 -0.98 7.95
C VAL A 148 -13.14 -1.85 6.86
N VAL A 149 -12.43 -2.87 6.39
CA VAL A 149 -12.93 -3.78 5.34
C VAL A 149 -14.19 -4.51 5.80
N ILE A 150 -14.20 -5.03 7.03
CA ILE A 150 -15.39 -5.65 7.63
C ILE A 150 -16.52 -4.63 7.75
N GLY A 151 -16.24 -3.44 8.31
CA GLY A 151 -17.24 -2.38 8.46
C GLY A 151 -17.92 -2.03 7.14
N LEU A 152 -17.15 -1.80 6.08
CA LEU A 152 -17.66 -1.56 4.73
C LEU A 152 -18.45 -2.76 4.18
N SER A 153 -17.97 -3.98 4.40
CA SER A 153 -18.66 -5.19 3.91
C SER A 153 -20.04 -5.40 4.53
N TYR A 154 -20.27 -4.96 5.76
CA TYR A 154 -21.55 -5.10 6.46
C TYR A 154 -22.46 -3.87 6.34
N ILE A 155 -21.91 -2.67 6.15
CA ILE A 155 -22.68 -1.42 6.07
C ILE A 155 -23.05 -1.07 4.62
N GLY A 156 -22.22 -1.45 3.65
CA GLY A 156 -22.33 -1.04 2.24
C GLY A 156 -21.56 0.25 2.00
#